data_AF-A0A7V3HLL2-F1
#
_entry.id   AF-A0A7V3HLL2-F1
#
_cell.length_a   1.000
_cell.length_b   1.000
_cell.length_c   1.000
_cell.angle_alpha   90.00
_cell.angle_beta   90.00
_cell.angle_gamma   90.00
#
_symmetry.space_group_name_H-M   'P 1'
#
loop_
_entity.id
_entity.type
_entity.pdbx_description
1 polymer ?
#
loop_
_entity_poly.entity_id
_entity_poly.type
_entity_poly.pdbx_seq_one_letter_code
_entity_poly.pdbx_strand_id
1 'polypeptide(L)'
;AVIDPYAGSGTTLVAAELMGLSWLGIEISPHYIEMATARLANAEAERPRVEAEMALHRVTKTFKERKENGEWLGRFSGKNGNKNGLF
;
A
#
# COMPACT_ATOMS: atom_id res chain seq x y z
N ALA A 1 -4.47 -10.16 15.28
CA ALA A 1 -4.55 -9.10 16.31
C ALA A 1 -3.18 -8.46 16.44
N VAL A 2 -3.11 -7.13 16.58
CA VAL A 2 -1.87 -6.35 16.72
C VAL A 2 -1.77 -5.80 18.14
N ILE A 3 -0.61 -5.86 18.78
CA ILE A 3 -0.37 -5.26 20.10
C ILE A 3 0.84 -4.34 19.99
N ASP A 4 0.68 -3.09 20.40
CA ASP A 4 1.75 -2.10 20.45
C ASP A 4 1.89 -1.56 21.89
N PRO A 5 2.93 -1.98 22.64
CA PRO A 5 3.12 -1.55 24.03
C PRO A 5 3.66 -0.12 24.18
N TYR A 6 4.05 0.53 23.07
CA TYR A 6 4.56 1.90 23.02
C TYR A 6 3.89 2.63 21.86
N ALA A 7 2.56 2.74 21.93
CA ALA A 7 1.74 3.19 20.81
C ALA A 7 2.08 4.62 20.34
N GLY A 8 2.64 5.47 21.21
CA GLY A 8 3.05 6.83 20.86
C GLY A 8 1.93 7.58 20.15
N SER A 9 2.23 8.14 18.98
CA SER A 9 1.23 8.85 18.16
C SER A 9 0.18 7.95 17.48
N GLY A 10 0.20 6.64 17.71
CA GLY A 10 -0.81 5.69 17.22
C GLY A 10 -0.62 5.21 15.78
N THR A 11 0.55 5.35 15.17
CA THR A 11 0.79 4.94 13.75
C THR A 11 0.45 3.47 13.49
N THR A 12 0.90 2.58 14.38
CA THR A 12 0.64 1.14 14.27
C THR A 12 -0.85 0.83 14.38
N LEU A 13 -1.55 1.53 15.29
CA LEU A 13 -2.98 1.33 15.56
C LEU A 13 -3.84 1.82 14.38
N VAL A 14 -3.52 2.99 13.84
CA VAL A 14 -4.19 3.53 12.64
C VAL A 14 -4.00 2.58 11.45
N ALA A 15 -2.80 2.03 11.26
CA ALA A 15 -2.56 1.04 10.21
C ALA A 15 -3.38 -0.23 10.44
N ALA A 16 -3.44 -0.74 11.67
CA ALA A 16 -4.23 -1.92 12.01
C ALA A 16 -5.74 -1.69 11.80
N GLU A 17 -6.26 -0.52 12.18
CA GLU A 17 -7.65 -0.09 11.95
C GLU A 17 -7.98 -0.08 10.45
N LEU A 18 -7.14 0.56 9.63
CA LEU A 18 -7.33 0.65 8.18
C LEU A 18 -7.31 -0.72 7.50
N MET A 19 -6.52 -1.66 8.03
CA MET A 19 -6.44 -3.05 7.57
C MET A 19 -7.58 -3.94 8.11
N GLY A 20 -8.48 -3.43 8.96
CA GLY A 20 -9.57 -4.21 9.55
C GLY A 20 -9.10 -5.25 10.58
N LEU A 21 -7.97 -5.01 11.23
CA LEU A 21 -7.40 -5.89 12.25
C LEU A 21 -7.80 -5.41 13.64
N SER A 22 -8.14 -6.33 14.55
CA SER A 22 -8.23 -5.99 15.97
C SER A 22 -6.86 -5.60 16.53
N TRP A 23 -6.83 -4.56 17.37
CA TRP A 23 -5.58 -4.03 17.93
C TRP A 23 -5.71 -3.63 19.41
N LEU A 24 -4.58 -3.53 20.11
CA LEU A 24 -4.44 -2.98 21.46
C LEU A 24 -3.17 -2.12 21.53
N GLY A 25 -3.32 -0.85 21.90
CA GLY A 25 -2.22 0.07 22.11
C GLY A 25 -2.08 0.46 23.57
N ILE A 26 -0.84 0.55 24.06
CA ILE A 26 -0.51 1.05 25.40
C ILE A 26 0.42 2.26 25.23
N GLU A 27 0.11 3.36 25.90
CA GLU A 27 0.92 4.57 25.93
C GLU A 27 0.81 5.21 27.31
N ILE A 28 1.91 5.75 27.82
CA ILE A 28 1.97 6.34 29.17
C ILE A 28 1.77 7.86 29.14
N SER A 29 2.16 8.52 28.06
CA SER A 29 2.07 9.96 27.90
C SER A 29 0.64 10.38 27.54
N PRO A 30 -0.04 11.18 28.39
CA PRO A 30 -1.38 11.68 28.09
C PRO A 30 -1.45 12.45 26.77
N HIS A 31 -0.40 13.21 26.45
CA HIS A 31 -0.31 13.96 25.19
C HIS A 31 -0.33 13.04 23.96
N TYR A 32 0.39 11.92 24.02
CA TYR A 32 0.41 10.96 22.92
C TYR A 32 -0.90 10.16 22.83
N ILE A 33 -1.54 9.87 23.96
CA ILE A 33 -2.88 9.26 23.99
C ILE A 33 -3.89 10.16 23.26
N GLU A 34 -3.91 11.46 23.56
CA GLU A 34 -4.81 12.42 22.89
C GLU A 34 -4.55 12.47 21.37
N MET A 35 -3.27 12.55 20.98
CA MET A 35 -2.88 12.55 19.57
C MET A 35 -3.27 11.25 18.85
N ALA A 36 -2.99 10.10 19.44
CA ALA A 36 -3.35 8.80 18.88
C ALA A 36 -4.86 8.64 18.75
N THR A 37 -5.61 9.07 19.77
CA THR A 37 -7.09 9.02 19.77
C THR A 37 -7.68 9.90 18.66
N ALA A 38 -7.17 11.13 18.51
CA ALA A 38 -7.61 12.03 17.43
C ALA A 38 -7.32 11.46 16.03
N ARG A 39 -6.15 10.83 15.85
CA ARG A 39 -5.79 10.17 14.60
C ARG A 39 -6.65 8.94 14.30
N LEU A 40 -6.92 8.11 15.31
CA LEU A 40 -7.80 6.95 15.18
C LEU A 40 -9.23 7.36 14.83
N ALA A 41 -9.77 8.40 15.49
CA ALA A 41 -11.10 8.93 15.17
C ALA A 41 -11.21 9.43 13.72
N ASN A 42 -10.09 9.86 13.12
CA ASN A 42 -10.02 10.34 11.75
C ASN A 42 -9.38 9.33 10.77
N ALA A 43 -9.12 8.08 11.20
CA ALA A 43 -8.39 7.10 10.39
C ALA A 43 -9.10 6.81 9.05
N GLU A 44 -10.43 6.71 9.07
CA GLU A 44 -11.26 6.47 7.89
C GLU A 44 -11.05 7.49 6.75
N ALA A 45 -10.66 8.72 7.07
CA ALA A 45 -10.35 9.72 6.04
C ALA A 45 -9.15 9.31 5.16
N GLU A 46 -8.26 8.44 5.66
CA GLU A 46 -7.11 7.92 4.91
C GLU A 46 -7.45 6.70 4.02
N ARG A 47 -8.61 6.06 4.24
CA ARG A 47 -9.00 4.81 3.56
C ARG A 47 -8.92 4.89 2.02
N PRO A 48 -9.45 5.93 1.34
CA PRO A 48 -9.38 5.99 -0.12
C PRO A 48 -7.94 5.99 -0.66
N ARG A 49 -7.03 6.66 0.07
CA ARG A 49 -5.61 6.71 -0.30
C ARG A 49 -4.96 5.34 -0.11
N VAL A 50 -5.24 4.68 1.01
CA VAL A 50 -4.69 3.34 1.29
C VAL A 50 -5.18 2.32 0.27
N GLU A 51 -6.47 2.33 -0.06
CA GLU A 51 -7.04 1.43 -1.06
C GLU A 51 -6.45 1.66 -2.46
N ALA A 52 -6.27 2.92 -2.85
CA ALA A 52 -5.61 3.27 -4.12
C ALA A 52 -4.17 2.74 -4.15
N GLU A 53 -3.41 2.92 -3.07
CA GLU A 53 -2.03 2.42 -2.97
C GLU A 53 -1.95 0.89 -3.00
N MET A 54 -2.85 0.21 -2.29
CA MET A 54 -2.93 -1.26 -2.28
C MET A 54 -3.28 -1.82 -3.65
N ALA A 55 -4.11 -1.11 -4.43
CA ALA A 55 -4.44 -1.51 -5.80
C ALA A 55 -3.23 -1.48 -6.73
N LEU A 56 -2.32 -0.51 -6.56
CA LEU A 56 -1.07 -0.41 -7.35
C LEU A 56 -0.08 -1.55 -7.04
N HIS A 57 -0.06 -2.03 -5.81
CA HIS A 57 0.90 -3.05 -5.34
C HIS A 57 0.42 -4.49 -5.56
N ARG A 58 -0.65 -4.70 -6.34
CA ARG A 58 -1.13 -6.03 -6.70
C ARG A 58 -0.44 -6.54 -7.97
N VAL A 59 0.35 -7.61 -7.83
CA VAL A 59 0.87 -8.34 -8.99
C VAL A 59 -0.25 -9.21 -9.57
N THR A 60 -0.90 -8.74 -10.64
CA THR A 60 -1.96 -9.50 -11.33
C THR A 60 -1.43 -10.46 -12.38
N LYS A 61 -0.32 -10.10 -13.04
CA LYS A 61 0.37 -10.94 -14.02
C LYS A 61 1.77 -11.24 -13.53
N THR A 62 2.17 -12.50 -13.62
CA THR A 62 3.54 -12.92 -13.34
C THR A 62 4.49 -12.38 -14.41
N PHE A 63 5.79 -12.38 -14.09
CA PHE A 63 6.82 -12.04 -15.08
C PHE A 63 6.79 -12.97 -16.30
N LYS A 64 6.49 -14.26 -16.09
CA LYS A 64 6.38 -15.27 -17.15
C LYS A 64 5.25 -14.94 -18.12
N GLU A 65 4.05 -14.70 -17.62
CA GLU A 65 2.87 -14.37 -18.44
C GLU A 65 3.09 -13.05 -19.22
N ARG A 66 3.67 -12.04 -18.58
CA ARG A 66 4.01 -10.78 -19.28
C ARG A 66 5.00 -11.01 -20.43
N LYS A 67 5.93 -11.95 -20.28
CA LYS A 67 6.91 -12.30 -21.31
C LYS A 67 6.27 -13.08 -22.45
N GLU A 68 5.38 -14.02 -22.15
CA GLU A 68 4.61 -14.78 -23.14
C GLU A 68 3.67 -13.88 -23.94
N ASN A 69 3.06 -12.88 -23.31
CA ASN A 69 2.14 -11.92 -23.95
C ASN A 69 2.85 -10.72 -24.63
N GLY A 70 4.18 -10.65 -24.62
CA GLY A 70 4.93 -9.54 -25.22
C GLY A 70 4.77 -8.19 -24.49
N GLU A 71 4.23 -8.19 -23.26
CA GLU A 71 3.99 -7.00 -22.43
C GLU A 71 5.25 -6.54 -21.66
N TRP A 72 6.43 -7.00 -22.08
CA TRP A 72 7.67 -6.65 -21.42
C TRP A 72 8.23 -5.34 -21.99
N LEU A 73 8.12 -4.24 -21.22
CA LEU A 73 8.55 -2.89 -21.59
C LEU A 73 10.00 -2.55 -21.16
N GLY A 74 10.83 -3.56 -20.90
CA GLY A 74 12.20 -3.36 -20.41
C GLY A 74 13.14 -2.67 -21.42
N ARG A 75 14.27 -2.14 -20.93
CA ARG A 75 15.32 -1.49 -21.74
C ARG A 75 15.89 -2.37 -22.87
N PHE A 76 15.76 -3.69 -22.79
CA PHE A 76 16.14 -4.64 -23.85
C PHE A 76 14.92 -5.25 -24.56
N SER A 77 13.72 -4.71 -24.35
CA SER A 77 12.54 -5.08 -25.11
C SER A 77 12.79 -4.64 -26.54
N GLY A 78 13.10 -5.60 -27.39
CA GLY A 78 13.49 -5.34 -28.76
C GLY A 78 12.41 -4.50 -29.44
N LYS A 79 12.75 -3.25 -29.79
CA LYS A 79 12.13 -2.58 -30.92
C LYS A 79 12.51 -3.37 -32.18
N ASN A 80 11.90 -4.53 -32.40
CA ASN A 80 11.68 -4.99 -33.76
C ASN A 80 10.50 -4.20 -34.31
N GLY A 81 10.80 -2.93 -34.62
CA GLY A 81 9.98 -2.16 -35.54
C GLY A 81 9.95 -2.94 -36.84
N ASN A 82 8.80 -3.56 -37.12
CA ASN A 82 8.46 -4.05 -38.43
C ASN A 82 8.51 -2.84 -39.39
N LYS A 83 9.64 -2.62 -40.06
CA LYS A 83 9.73 -1.76 -41.24
C LYS A 83 9.22 -2.58 -42.42
N ASN A 84 7.91 -2.86 -42.43
CA ASN A 84 7.26 -3.22 -43.68
C ASN A 84 7.17 -1.95 -44.51
N GLY A 85 7.83 -1.98 -45.66
CA GLY A 85 8.01 -0.84 -46.54
C GLY A 85 6.70 -0.31 -47.09
N LEU A 86 6.63 1.01 -47.18
CA LEU A 86 5.99 1.74 -48.26
C LEU A 86 6.75 3.08 -48.34
N PHE A 87 7.34 3.32 -49.52
CA PHE A 87 8.20 4.42 -49.96
C PHE A 87 9.68 4.35 -49.53
#